data_AF-A0AAU4RW02-F1
#
_entry.id   AF-A0AAU4RW02-F1
#
_cell.length_a   1.000
_cell.length_b   1.000
_cell.length_c   1.000
_cell.angle_alpha   90.00
_cell.angle_beta   90.00
_cell.angle_gamma   90.00
#
_symmetry.space_group_name_H-M   'P 1'
#
loop_
_entity.id
_entity.type
_entity.pdbx_description
1 polymer ?
#
loop_
_entity_poly.entity_id
_entity_poly.type
_entity_poly.pdbx_seq_one_letter_code
_entity_poly.pdbx_strand_id
1 'polypeptide(L)'
;METDNTWVHARELFHALADHEGPGAFTAVVEPWLRRAEAGYVGVLGEGVGMLPRSSGEDLDERCGDLLWELYALSRVSDVLLLSFQPRPDQGPDPLDGWPSVTPAQYRELFSRLGMTPFEEAAVFDPFLHEIVEVEQAEDPDEPISVTEVVWPRLRHGDVLFSRAGVRVRAGVRHAERGVADRSPLYWTYLRRHRPTVDLSQGWGHNSQWRTDFRVDVRTPEGDHVNVCERGDIDAVSEDSVDALLTHAERRELLRHRCLVRMPDNAAALADMAERWPEYHFPFEWRLP
;
A
#
# COMPACT_ATOMS: atom_id res chain seq x y z
N MET A 1 -7.31 21.01 29.38
CA MET A 1 -6.52 21.59 28.28
C MET A 1 -7.11 20.94 27.04
N GLU A 2 -8.04 21.63 26.39
CA GLU A 2 -8.70 21.12 25.19
C GLU A 2 -7.62 20.92 24.12
N THR A 3 -7.34 19.66 23.81
CA THR A 3 -6.62 19.30 22.60
C THR A 3 -7.56 19.63 21.46
N ASP A 4 -7.44 20.86 20.96
CA ASP A 4 -8.01 21.27 19.69
C ASP A 4 -7.65 20.16 18.69
N ASN A 5 -8.65 19.64 17.98
CA ASN A 5 -8.58 18.40 17.21
C ASN A 5 -7.70 18.65 15.98
N THR A 6 -6.37 18.62 16.14
CA THR A 6 -5.41 19.07 15.11
C THR A 6 -5.35 18.15 13.90
N TRP A 7 -5.93 16.95 14.01
CA TRP A 7 -6.11 16.02 12.89
C TRP A 7 -7.35 16.40 12.09
N VAL A 8 -7.13 16.84 10.85
CA VAL A 8 -8.20 16.97 9.85
C VAL A 8 -8.45 15.58 9.28
N HIS A 9 -9.26 14.80 10.02
CA HIS A 9 -9.51 13.37 9.80
C HIS A 9 -9.62 13.02 8.31
N ALA A 10 -8.59 12.41 7.71
CA ALA A 10 -8.61 11.94 6.31
C ALA A 10 -9.72 10.92 6.06
N ARG A 11 -10.23 10.30 7.13
CA ARG A 11 -11.48 9.53 7.14
C ARG A 11 -12.66 10.35 6.59
N GLU A 12 -12.80 11.62 6.95
CA GLU A 12 -13.84 12.50 6.41
C GLU A 12 -13.70 12.66 4.89
N LEU A 13 -12.47 12.83 4.40
CA LEU A 13 -12.19 12.93 2.97
C LEU A 13 -12.57 11.63 2.25
N PHE A 14 -12.22 10.47 2.82
CA PHE A 14 -12.62 9.18 2.27
C PHE A 14 -14.14 9.06 2.12
N HIS A 15 -14.91 9.35 3.18
CA HIS A 15 -16.38 9.27 3.13
C HIS A 15 -16.95 10.29 2.15
N ALA A 16 -16.44 11.53 2.14
CA ALA A 16 -16.90 12.54 1.21
C ALA A 16 -16.62 12.18 -0.26
N LEU A 17 -15.52 11.47 -0.55
CA LEU A 17 -15.25 10.93 -1.89
C LEU A 17 -16.22 9.79 -2.23
N ALA A 18 -16.50 8.90 -1.27
CA ALA A 18 -17.45 7.78 -1.43
C ALA A 18 -18.88 8.26 -1.69
N ASP A 19 -19.30 9.34 -1.04
CA ASP A 19 -20.65 9.93 -1.17
C ASP A 19 -20.78 10.83 -2.40
N HIS A 20 -19.67 11.22 -3.06
CA HIS A 20 -19.70 12.11 -4.22
C HIS A 20 -20.01 11.34 -5.51
N GLU A 21 -21.14 11.67 -6.11
CA GLU A 21 -21.55 11.14 -7.42
C GLU A 21 -21.13 12.08 -8.57
N GLY A 22 -20.68 11.47 -9.68
CA GLY A 22 -20.38 12.18 -10.91
C GLY A 22 -18.99 12.81 -10.99
N PRO A 23 -18.72 13.58 -12.07
CA PRO A 23 -17.39 14.14 -12.32
C PRO A 23 -17.04 15.25 -11.31
N GLY A 24 -15.77 15.64 -11.26
CA GLY A 24 -15.33 16.82 -10.52
C GLY A 24 -15.16 16.62 -9.01
N ALA A 25 -14.96 15.38 -8.55
CA ALA A 25 -14.68 15.06 -7.14
C ALA A 25 -13.53 15.91 -6.56
N PHE A 26 -12.51 16.21 -7.37
CA PHE A 26 -11.40 17.04 -6.92
C PHE A 26 -11.84 18.45 -6.49
N THR A 27 -12.55 19.17 -7.35
CA THR A 27 -12.99 20.55 -7.04
C THR A 27 -14.12 20.60 -6.03
N ALA A 28 -15.02 19.61 -6.04
CA ALA A 28 -16.17 19.58 -5.13
C ALA A 28 -15.81 19.10 -3.71
N VAL A 29 -14.84 18.18 -3.57
CA VAL A 29 -14.54 17.49 -2.30
C VAL A 29 -13.10 17.75 -1.85
N VAL A 30 -12.12 17.46 -2.70
CA VAL A 30 -10.70 17.49 -2.32
C VAL A 30 -10.22 18.92 -2.05
N GLU A 31 -10.54 19.88 -2.92
CA GLU A 31 -10.12 21.27 -2.78
C GLU A 31 -10.65 21.94 -1.48
N PRO A 32 -11.95 21.86 -1.14
CA PRO A 32 -12.44 22.37 0.13
C PRO A 32 -11.80 21.70 1.34
N TRP A 33 -11.56 20.39 1.28
CA TRP A 33 -10.89 19.66 2.35
C TRP A 33 -9.44 20.13 2.52
N LEU A 34 -8.68 20.28 1.43
CA LEU A 34 -7.30 20.77 1.42
C LEU A 34 -7.17 22.16 2.05
N ARG A 35 -8.08 23.09 1.71
CA ARG A 35 -8.06 24.43 2.31
C ARG A 35 -8.18 24.42 3.83
N ARG A 36 -8.94 23.45 4.39
CA ARG A 36 -9.02 23.25 5.84
C ARG A 36 -7.74 22.60 6.38
N ALA A 37 -7.22 21.59 5.69
CA ALA A 37 -6.00 20.88 6.08
C ALA A 37 -4.79 21.83 6.15
N GLU A 38 -4.57 22.68 5.14
CA GLU A 38 -3.40 23.57 5.07
C GLU A 38 -3.30 24.57 6.23
N ALA A 39 -4.38 24.84 6.96
CA ALA A 39 -4.37 25.74 8.11
C ALA A 39 -3.57 25.21 9.32
N GLY A 40 -3.18 23.93 9.33
CA GLY A 40 -2.35 23.37 10.41
C GLY A 40 -2.02 21.87 10.28
N TYR A 41 -2.85 21.10 9.58
CA TYR A 41 -2.68 19.66 9.39
C TYR A 41 -1.34 19.30 8.74
N VAL A 42 -0.91 20.04 7.72
CA VAL A 42 0.34 19.75 6.99
C VAL A 42 1.55 19.84 7.92
N GLY A 43 1.57 20.83 8.84
CA GLY A 43 2.63 20.97 9.83
C GLY A 43 2.67 19.81 10.80
N VAL A 44 1.51 19.45 11.37
CA VAL A 44 1.39 18.33 12.33
C VAL A 44 1.68 16.99 11.69
N LEU A 45 1.22 16.75 10.47
CA LEU A 45 1.54 15.56 9.69
C LEU A 45 3.06 15.45 9.49
N GLY A 46 3.71 16.56 9.11
CA GLY A 46 5.15 16.58 8.91
C GLY A 46 5.97 16.36 10.18
N GLU A 47 5.57 16.99 11.30
CA GLU A 47 6.18 16.76 12.60
C GLU A 47 6.01 15.30 13.06
N GLY A 48 4.79 14.77 12.95
CA GLY A 48 4.48 13.39 13.30
C GLY A 48 5.27 12.39 12.47
N VAL A 49 5.32 12.55 11.14
CA VAL A 49 6.13 11.69 10.27
C VAL A 49 7.61 11.75 10.65
N GLY A 50 8.11 12.91 11.10
CA GLY A 50 9.47 13.07 11.59
C GLY A 50 9.79 12.31 12.89
N MET A 51 8.76 11.89 13.64
CA MET A 51 8.87 11.10 14.87
C MET A 51 8.81 9.59 14.65
N LEU A 52 8.47 9.14 13.44
CA LEU A 52 8.39 7.70 13.14
C LEU A 52 9.79 7.06 13.17
N PRO A 53 9.87 5.76 13.54
CA PRO A 53 11.11 4.99 13.51
C PRO A 53 11.82 5.07 12.16
N ARG A 54 13.15 5.20 12.18
CA ARG A 54 13.98 5.26 10.96
C ARG A 54 14.64 3.94 10.62
N SER A 55 14.59 2.97 11.53
CA SER A 55 15.19 1.66 11.35
C SER A 55 14.47 0.59 12.16
N SER A 56 14.70 -0.68 11.79
CA SER A 56 14.26 -1.82 12.58
C SER A 56 14.89 -1.78 13.99
N GLY A 57 14.05 -1.85 15.02
CA GLY A 57 14.51 -1.90 16.42
C GLY A 57 14.44 -0.58 17.18
N GLU A 58 14.13 0.53 16.51
CA GLU A 58 13.69 1.74 17.19
C GLU A 58 12.26 1.57 17.72
N ASP A 59 12.00 2.11 18.91
CA ASP A 59 10.67 2.06 19.51
C ASP A 59 9.76 3.14 18.89
N LEU A 60 8.54 2.74 18.55
CA LEU A 60 7.49 3.66 18.16
C LEU A 60 7.11 4.53 19.36
N ASP A 61 7.23 5.85 19.22
CA ASP A 61 6.74 6.80 20.22
C ASP A 61 5.23 6.64 20.39
N GLU A 62 4.75 6.46 21.63
CA GLU A 62 3.33 6.24 21.95
C GLU A 62 2.41 7.35 21.39
N ARG A 63 2.95 8.55 21.17
CA ARG A 63 2.23 9.69 20.58
C ARG A 63 1.94 9.50 19.08
N CYS A 64 2.58 8.55 18.42
CA CYS A 64 2.40 8.29 17.00
C CYS A 64 1.18 7.42 16.69
N GLY A 65 0.45 6.89 17.68
CA GLY A 65 -0.73 6.04 17.42
C GLY A 65 -1.77 6.73 16.54
N ASP A 66 -2.19 7.94 16.91
CA ASP A 66 -3.15 8.72 16.11
C ASP A 66 -2.62 9.07 14.72
N LEU A 67 -1.30 9.28 14.59
CA LEU A 67 -0.65 9.52 13.30
C LEU A 67 -0.73 8.28 12.40
N LEU A 68 -0.50 7.07 12.92
CA LEU A 68 -0.59 5.84 12.13
C LEU A 68 -2.02 5.62 11.62
N TRP A 69 -3.03 5.90 12.44
CA TRP A 69 -4.44 5.86 12.01
C TRP A 69 -4.76 6.89 10.94
N GLU A 70 -4.20 8.09 11.08
CA GLU A 70 -4.39 9.16 10.11
C GLU A 70 -3.69 8.87 8.77
N LEU A 71 -2.46 8.35 8.80
CA LEU A 71 -1.74 7.89 7.61
C LEU A 71 -2.48 6.73 6.92
N TYR A 72 -3.08 5.83 7.68
CA TYR A 72 -3.92 4.76 7.14
C TYR A 72 -5.18 5.32 6.48
N ALA A 73 -5.84 6.31 7.10
CA ALA A 73 -6.98 6.96 6.50
C ALA A 73 -6.59 7.69 5.19
N LEU A 74 -5.44 8.36 5.15
CA LEU A 74 -4.88 8.94 3.92
C LEU A 74 -4.55 7.87 2.88
N SER A 75 -4.03 6.70 3.27
CA SER A 75 -3.72 5.63 2.31
C SER A 75 -4.98 5.08 1.65
N ARG A 76 -6.10 5.02 2.37
CA ARG A 76 -7.40 4.67 1.78
C ARG A 76 -7.90 5.71 0.80
N VAL A 77 -7.69 7.00 1.08
CA VAL A 77 -7.95 8.07 0.12
C VAL A 77 -7.08 7.87 -1.13
N SER A 78 -5.78 7.59 -0.96
CA SER A 78 -4.87 7.30 -2.06
C SER A 78 -5.38 6.12 -2.91
N ASP A 79 -5.74 5.00 -2.28
CA ASP A 79 -6.21 3.80 -2.95
C ASP A 79 -7.48 4.05 -3.79
N VAL A 80 -8.42 4.83 -3.27
CA VAL A 80 -9.62 5.26 -3.99
C VAL A 80 -9.25 6.12 -5.20
N LEU A 81 -8.39 7.13 -5.02
CA LEU A 81 -7.99 8.02 -6.11
C LEU A 81 -7.19 7.29 -7.21
N LEU A 82 -6.43 6.26 -6.85
CA LEU A 82 -5.67 5.47 -7.82
C LEU A 82 -6.57 4.64 -8.74
N LEU A 83 -7.84 4.38 -8.40
CA LEU A 83 -8.76 3.64 -9.26
C LEU A 83 -8.90 4.27 -10.65
N SER A 84 -8.77 5.59 -10.79
CA SER A 84 -8.85 6.31 -12.07
C SER A 84 -7.72 5.94 -13.04
N PHE A 85 -6.61 5.39 -12.55
CA PHE A 85 -5.40 5.08 -13.32
C PHE A 85 -5.19 3.57 -13.51
N GLN A 86 -5.88 2.74 -12.72
CA GLN A 86 -5.68 1.31 -12.70
C GLN A 86 -6.28 0.60 -13.93
N PRO A 87 -5.70 -0.54 -14.37
CA PRO A 87 -6.28 -1.35 -15.43
C PRO A 87 -7.75 -1.70 -15.13
N ARG A 88 -8.58 -1.65 -16.17
CA ARG A 88 -9.97 -2.09 -16.08
C ARG A 88 -10.03 -3.61 -16.01
N PRO A 89 -11.09 -4.19 -15.42
CA PRO A 89 -11.34 -5.62 -15.50
C PRO A 89 -11.42 -6.07 -16.97
N ASP A 90 -10.85 -7.24 -17.27
CA ASP A 90 -10.87 -7.81 -18.62
C ASP A 90 -12.30 -8.22 -19.07
N GLN A 91 -13.21 -8.43 -18.11
CA GLN A 91 -14.58 -8.91 -18.36
C GLN A 91 -15.62 -8.19 -17.50
N GLY A 92 -16.77 -7.90 -18.11
CA GLY A 92 -17.94 -7.35 -17.43
C GLY A 92 -17.92 -5.82 -17.25
N PRO A 93 -19.03 -5.23 -16.79
CA PRO A 93 -19.07 -3.83 -16.42
C PRO A 93 -18.19 -3.59 -15.19
N ASP A 94 -17.42 -2.51 -15.21
CA ASP A 94 -16.65 -2.07 -14.05
C ASP A 94 -17.57 -1.24 -13.14
N PRO A 95 -17.92 -1.73 -11.93
CA PRO A 95 -18.80 -1.01 -11.02
C PRO A 95 -18.18 0.31 -10.52
N LEU A 96 -16.88 0.49 -10.71
CA LEU A 96 -16.13 1.69 -10.34
C LEU A 96 -15.84 2.57 -11.56
N ASP A 97 -16.43 2.31 -12.73
CA ASP A 97 -16.13 3.09 -13.93
C ASP A 97 -16.46 4.58 -13.73
N GLY A 98 -15.50 5.44 -14.07
CA GLY A 98 -15.60 6.88 -13.89
C GLY A 98 -15.52 7.38 -12.44
N TRP A 99 -15.40 6.51 -11.44
CA TRP A 99 -15.31 6.89 -10.03
C TRP A 99 -13.99 6.42 -9.35
N PRO A 100 -13.33 7.29 -8.57
CA PRO A 100 -13.50 8.74 -8.57
C PRO A 100 -13.00 9.32 -9.90
N SER A 101 -13.53 10.46 -10.32
CA SER A 101 -13.02 11.14 -11.52
C SER A 101 -11.92 12.12 -11.12
N VAL A 102 -10.66 11.65 -11.15
CA VAL A 102 -9.46 12.47 -10.92
C VAL A 102 -8.39 12.24 -11.99
N THR A 103 -7.61 13.28 -12.27
CA THR A 103 -6.46 13.22 -13.17
C THR A 103 -5.16 12.91 -12.41
N PRO A 104 -4.12 12.40 -13.09
CA PRO A 104 -2.81 12.21 -12.46
C PRO A 104 -2.22 13.52 -11.88
N ALA A 105 -2.50 14.66 -12.51
CA ALA A 105 -2.04 15.97 -12.02
C ALA A 105 -2.71 16.33 -10.68
N GLN A 106 -4.02 16.11 -10.57
CA GLN A 106 -4.80 16.32 -9.35
C GLN A 106 -4.36 15.38 -8.22
N TYR A 107 -4.11 14.11 -8.52
CA TYR A 107 -3.56 13.17 -7.54
C TYR A 107 -2.22 13.68 -6.97
N ARG A 108 -1.29 14.08 -7.84
CA ARG A 108 0.00 14.65 -7.41
C ARG A 108 -0.19 15.94 -6.62
N GLU A 109 -1.11 16.81 -7.04
CA GLU A 109 -1.38 18.08 -6.37
C GLU A 109 -1.83 17.87 -4.91
N LEU A 110 -2.81 16.99 -4.67
CA LEU A 110 -3.30 16.68 -3.33
C LEU A 110 -2.15 16.29 -2.40
N PHE A 111 -1.39 15.26 -2.77
CA PHE A 111 -0.35 14.74 -1.88
C PHE A 111 0.86 15.67 -1.78
N SER A 112 1.17 16.44 -2.83
CA SER A 112 2.22 17.47 -2.75
C SER A 112 1.87 18.58 -1.77
N ARG A 113 0.61 19.01 -1.74
CA ARG A 113 0.12 20.02 -0.78
C ARG A 113 0.08 19.49 0.66
N LEU A 114 0.02 18.17 0.83
CA LEU A 114 0.20 17.50 2.13
C LEU A 114 1.66 17.30 2.55
N GLY A 115 2.63 17.84 1.80
CA GLY A 115 4.06 17.74 2.13
C GLY A 115 4.74 16.48 1.58
N MET A 116 4.06 15.67 0.76
CA MET A 116 4.65 14.50 0.12
C MET A 116 5.37 14.88 -1.17
N THR A 117 6.38 14.11 -1.55
CA THR A 117 7.11 14.28 -2.81
C THR A 117 6.75 13.16 -3.77
N PRO A 118 6.12 13.47 -4.93
CA PRO A 118 5.90 12.49 -5.98
C PRO A 118 7.16 12.26 -6.80
N PHE A 119 7.39 11.02 -7.23
CA PHE A 119 8.48 10.66 -8.13
C PHE A 119 8.03 9.59 -9.15
N GLU A 120 8.70 9.56 -10.31
CA GLU A 120 8.37 8.67 -11.43
C GLU A 120 9.61 7.92 -11.98
N GLU A 121 10.74 7.96 -11.28
CA GLU A 121 11.95 7.26 -11.73
C GLU A 121 11.70 5.76 -11.83
N ALA A 122 11.84 5.25 -13.06
CA ALA A 122 11.44 3.90 -13.46
C ALA A 122 12.58 3.06 -14.03
N ALA A 123 13.83 3.56 -14.02
CA ALA A 123 14.90 2.94 -14.81
C ALA A 123 15.27 1.52 -14.33
N VAL A 124 15.07 1.21 -13.05
CA VAL A 124 15.35 -0.10 -12.46
C VAL A 124 14.20 -0.47 -11.54
N PHE A 125 13.72 -1.71 -11.67
CA PHE A 125 12.72 -2.24 -10.75
C PHE A 125 13.30 -2.33 -9.33
N ASP A 126 12.50 -1.92 -8.36
CA ASP A 126 12.88 -1.83 -6.96
C ASP A 126 11.64 -2.20 -6.13
N PRO A 127 11.63 -3.36 -5.44
CA PRO A 127 10.45 -3.83 -4.72
C PRO A 127 10.07 -2.95 -3.52
N PHE A 128 10.96 -2.08 -3.05
CA PHE A 128 10.62 -1.10 -2.03
C PHE A 128 9.78 0.03 -2.65
N LEU A 129 10.16 0.51 -3.84
CA LEU A 129 9.52 1.67 -4.48
C LEU A 129 8.35 1.32 -5.40
N HIS A 130 8.28 0.08 -5.87
CA HIS A 130 7.40 -0.33 -6.95
C HIS A 130 6.40 -1.41 -6.53
N GLU A 131 5.17 -1.25 -7.03
CA GLU A 131 4.10 -2.24 -7.00
C GLU A 131 3.88 -2.76 -8.42
N ILE A 132 3.89 -4.09 -8.61
CA ILE A 132 3.66 -4.71 -9.92
C ILE A 132 2.15 -4.68 -10.23
N VAL A 133 1.79 -3.98 -11.30
CA VAL A 133 0.41 -3.84 -11.80
C VAL A 133 0.10 -4.91 -12.83
N GLU A 134 1.06 -5.20 -13.70
CA GLU A 134 0.91 -6.15 -14.81
C GLU A 134 2.28 -6.70 -15.19
N VAL A 135 2.32 -7.99 -15.54
CA VAL A 135 3.53 -8.64 -16.04
C VAL A 135 3.37 -9.05 -17.50
N GLU A 136 4.26 -8.56 -18.35
CA GLU A 136 4.57 -9.18 -19.63
C GLU A 136 5.59 -10.30 -19.42
N GLN A 137 5.19 -11.55 -19.67
CA GLN A 137 6.09 -12.69 -19.46
C GLN A 137 7.13 -12.75 -20.59
N ALA A 138 8.41 -12.70 -20.22
CA ALA A 138 9.52 -12.93 -21.14
C ALA A 138 9.65 -14.41 -21.53
N GLU A 139 10.21 -14.65 -22.72
CA GLU A 139 10.53 -16.01 -23.19
C GLU A 139 11.70 -16.64 -22.41
N ASP A 140 12.70 -15.84 -22.05
CA ASP A 140 13.82 -16.28 -21.20
C ASP A 140 13.36 -16.34 -19.73
N PRO A 141 13.34 -17.54 -19.10
CA PRO A 141 12.93 -17.72 -17.71
C PRO A 141 13.77 -16.91 -16.70
N ASP A 142 15.01 -16.57 -17.07
CA ASP A 142 15.98 -15.88 -16.23
C ASP A 142 16.11 -14.37 -16.59
N GLU A 143 15.26 -13.84 -17.48
CA GLU A 143 15.26 -12.40 -17.80
C GLU A 143 14.93 -11.57 -16.54
N PRO A 144 15.79 -10.62 -16.11
CA PRO A 144 15.54 -9.83 -14.92
C PRO A 144 14.32 -8.91 -15.12
N ILE A 145 13.73 -8.46 -14.01
CA ILE A 145 12.58 -7.53 -14.05
C ILE A 145 13.03 -6.19 -14.65
N SER A 146 12.37 -5.77 -15.72
CA SER A 146 12.48 -4.44 -16.31
C SER A 146 11.15 -3.71 -16.23
N VAL A 147 11.17 -2.41 -15.90
CA VAL A 147 9.96 -1.58 -15.90
C VAL A 147 9.70 -1.11 -17.32
N THR A 148 8.49 -1.36 -17.81
CA THR A 148 8.06 -0.95 -19.15
C THR A 148 7.21 0.33 -19.11
N GLU A 149 6.50 0.57 -18.00
CA GLU A 149 5.65 1.73 -17.81
C GLU A 149 5.42 2.04 -16.32
N VAL A 150 5.31 3.32 -15.98
CA VAL A 150 4.78 3.80 -14.69
C VAL A 150 3.33 4.22 -14.87
N VAL A 151 2.42 3.52 -14.20
CA VAL A 151 0.96 3.74 -14.28
C VAL A 151 0.52 4.85 -13.31
N TRP A 152 1.14 4.90 -12.13
CA TRP A 152 0.94 5.99 -11.15
C TRP A 152 2.23 6.26 -10.37
N PRO A 153 2.43 7.51 -9.87
CA PRO A 153 3.68 7.88 -9.22
C PRO A 153 3.79 7.30 -7.81
N ARG A 154 5.03 7.15 -7.32
CA ARG A 154 5.30 6.89 -5.90
C ARG A 154 5.17 8.17 -5.09
N LEU A 155 4.86 8.04 -3.80
CA LEU A 155 4.76 9.14 -2.86
C LEU A 155 5.64 8.88 -1.62
N ARG A 156 6.42 9.89 -1.24
CA ARG A 156 7.33 9.87 -0.07
C ARG A 156 7.02 11.04 0.85
N HIS A 157 7.07 10.86 2.16
CA HIS A 157 7.04 11.96 3.14
C HIS A 157 8.24 11.83 4.10
N GLY A 158 9.18 12.78 4.07
CA GLY A 158 10.44 12.58 4.82
C GLY A 158 11.10 11.29 4.35
N ASP A 159 11.56 10.40 5.24
CA ASP A 159 12.12 9.09 4.86
C ASP A 159 11.07 7.98 4.67
N VAL A 160 9.79 8.28 4.96
CA VAL A 160 8.68 7.32 4.89
C VAL A 160 8.18 7.18 3.46
N LEU A 161 8.08 5.94 2.99
CA LEU A 161 7.36 5.58 1.78
C LEU A 161 5.86 5.53 2.07
N PHE A 162 5.12 6.51 1.54
CA PHE A 162 3.67 6.59 1.72
C PHE A 162 2.93 5.70 0.72
N SER A 163 3.31 5.73 -0.56
CA SER A 163 2.69 4.91 -1.61
C SER A 163 3.71 4.51 -2.67
N ARG A 164 3.61 3.28 -3.18
CA ARG A 164 4.48 2.76 -4.23
C ARG A 164 4.01 3.19 -5.61
N ALA A 165 4.96 3.34 -6.52
CA ALA A 165 4.65 3.54 -7.93
C ALA A 165 4.11 2.23 -8.51
N GLY A 166 2.94 2.30 -9.15
CA GLY A 166 2.41 1.17 -9.92
C GLY A 166 3.15 1.07 -11.24
N VAL A 167 3.75 -0.08 -11.51
CA VAL A 167 4.52 -0.31 -12.73
C VAL A 167 4.01 -1.52 -13.51
N ARG A 168 4.04 -1.39 -14.84
CA ARG A 168 4.05 -2.55 -15.72
C ARG A 168 5.49 -3.02 -15.87
N VAL A 169 5.70 -4.33 -15.88
CA VAL A 169 7.02 -4.91 -15.96
C VAL A 169 7.08 -6.01 -17.03
N ARG A 170 8.29 -6.26 -17.52
CA ARG A 170 8.63 -7.46 -18.27
C ARG A 170 9.66 -8.26 -17.48
N ALA A 171 9.46 -9.57 -17.35
CA ALA A 171 10.33 -10.43 -16.56
C ALA A 171 10.27 -11.89 -17.01
N GLY A 172 11.35 -12.64 -16.74
CA GLY A 172 11.38 -14.09 -16.78
C GLY A 172 10.62 -14.69 -15.59
N VAL A 173 10.09 -15.90 -15.77
CA VAL A 173 9.18 -16.55 -14.80
C VAL A 173 9.85 -16.80 -13.43
N ARG A 174 11.19 -16.90 -13.39
CA ARG A 174 11.95 -17.05 -12.13
C ARG A 174 12.12 -15.74 -11.36
N HIS A 175 11.72 -14.61 -11.93
CA HIS A 175 11.80 -13.29 -11.30
C HIS A 175 10.41 -12.71 -11.00
N ALA A 176 9.48 -12.78 -11.94
CA ALA A 176 8.08 -12.46 -11.72
C ALA A 176 7.22 -13.29 -12.68
N GLU A 177 6.29 -14.06 -12.12
CA GLU A 177 5.38 -14.93 -12.84
C GLU A 177 4.07 -14.20 -13.12
N ARG A 178 3.71 -14.09 -14.41
CA ARG A 178 2.43 -13.52 -14.82
C ARG A 178 1.28 -14.37 -14.29
N GLY A 179 0.27 -13.72 -13.72
CA GLY A 179 -0.85 -14.39 -13.04
C GLY A 179 -0.59 -14.66 -11.57
N VAL A 180 0.65 -14.49 -11.10
CA VAL A 180 0.99 -14.49 -9.67
C VAL A 180 1.36 -13.09 -9.23
N ALA A 181 2.44 -12.52 -9.76
CA ALA A 181 2.95 -11.21 -9.36
C ALA A 181 1.94 -10.07 -9.49
N ASP A 182 1.07 -10.13 -10.49
CA ASP A 182 0.03 -9.13 -10.79
C ASP A 182 -1.37 -9.51 -10.29
N ARG A 183 -1.60 -10.74 -9.80
CA ARG A 183 -2.94 -11.21 -9.36
C ARG A 183 -3.02 -11.79 -7.95
N SER A 184 -1.90 -12.11 -7.29
CA SER A 184 -1.90 -12.52 -5.88
C SER A 184 -2.50 -11.43 -5.00
N PRO A 185 -3.05 -11.76 -3.82
CA PRO A 185 -3.53 -10.75 -2.89
C PRO A 185 -2.41 -9.76 -2.51
N LEU A 186 -2.73 -8.46 -2.53
CA LEU A 186 -1.82 -7.40 -2.12
C LEU A 186 -2.10 -7.00 -0.67
N TYR A 187 -1.12 -7.21 0.21
CA TYR A 187 -1.23 -6.99 1.64
C TYR A 187 -1.00 -5.51 2.02
N TRP A 188 -1.51 -5.11 3.19
CA TRP A 188 -1.51 -3.73 3.72
C TRP A 188 -2.15 -2.70 2.79
N THR A 189 -2.99 -3.16 1.87
CA THR A 189 -3.63 -2.31 0.85
C THR A 189 -5.12 -2.42 1.00
N TYR A 190 -5.82 -1.29 0.97
CA TYR A 190 -7.26 -1.29 1.14
C TYR A 190 -7.99 -1.68 -0.14
N LEU A 191 -7.59 -1.08 -1.26
CA LEU A 191 -8.31 -1.28 -2.52
C LEU A 191 -7.42 -1.24 -3.76
N ARG A 192 -7.62 -2.24 -4.63
CA ARG A 192 -7.16 -2.25 -6.01
C ARG A 192 -8.29 -2.76 -6.91
N ARG A 193 -8.37 -2.21 -8.12
CA ARG A 193 -9.34 -2.59 -9.16
C ARG A 193 -9.01 -3.92 -9.82
N HIS A 194 -7.72 -4.24 -9.93
CA HIS A 194 -7.20 -5.30 -10.82
C HIS A 194 -6.73 -6.57 -10.08
N ARG A 195 -6.68 -6.56 -8.74
CA ARG A 195 -6.25 -7.70 -7.91
C ARG A 195 -6.90 -7.66 -6.51
N PRO A 196 -7.02 -8.81 -5.83
CA PRO A 196 -7.47 -8.86 -4.44
C PRO A 196 -6.54 -8.08 -3.51
N THR A 197 -7.09 -7.56 -2.42
CA THR A 197 -6.35 -6.83 -1.39
C THR A 197 -6.65 -7.38 0.00
N VAL A 198 -5.67 -7.31 0.90
CA VAL A 198 -5.77 -7.78 2.28
C VAL A 198 -5.19 -6.71 3.20
N ASP A 199 -5.95 -6.27 4.18
CA ASP A 199 -5.49 -5.35 5.21
C ASP A 199 -6.15 -5.66 6.56
N LEU A 200 -5.56 -5.17 7.64
CA LEU A 200 -6.01 -5.44 9.01
C LEU A 200 -7.36 -4.81 9.36
N SER A 201 -7.93 -3.96 8.51
CA SER A 201 -9.25 -3.35 8.73
C SER A 201 -10.39 -4.28 8.30
N GLN A 202 -10.10 -5.31 7.51
CA GLN A 202 -11.09 -6.30 7.08
C GLN A 202 -11.64 -7.10 8.28
N GLY A 203 -12.95 -7.32 8.32
CA GLY A 203 -13.63 -8.02 9.41
C GLY A 203 -13.93 -7.17 10.66
N TRP A 204 -13.43 -5.92 10.72
CA TRP A 204 -13.75 -5.00 11.80
C TRP A 204 -15.05 -4.21 11.54
N GLY A 205 -15.71 -3.79 12.62
CA GLY A 205 -16.87 -2.89 12.52
C GLY A 205 -16.50 -1.52 11.95
N HIS A 206 -17.50 -0.82 11.39
CA HIS A 206 -17.35 0.44 10.64
C HIS A 206 -16.50 1.53 11.32
N ASN A 207 -16.46 1.57 12.66
CA ASN A 207 -15.65 2.53 13.41
C ASN A 207 -14.27 1.98 13.78
N SER A 208 -14.14 0.69 14.05
CA SER A 208 -12.89 0.07 14.50
C SER A 208 -11.87 -0.06 13.37
N GLN A 209 -12.34 -0.19 12.13
CA GLN A 209 -11.50 -0.27 10.93
C GLN A 209 -10.59 0.96 10.71
N TRP A 210 -10.89 2.09 11.36
CA TRP A 210 -10.11 3.34 11.24
C TRP A 210 -8.99 3.44 12.27
N ARG A 211 -8.88 2.47 13.18
CA ARG A 211 -7.75 2.30 14.10
C ARG A 211 -6.75 1.25 13.61
N THR A 212 -6.78 0.98 12.32
CA THR A 212 -5.76 0.16 11.67
C THR A 212 -4.51 1.00 11.50
N ASP A 213 -3.38 0.45 11.92
CA ASP A 213 -2.09 1.12 11.82
C ASP A 213 -1.60 1.12 10.37
N PHE A 214 -1.04 2.24 9.94
CA PHE A 214 -0.36 2.34 8.66
C PHE A 214 0.97 1.59 8.70
N ARG A 215 1.23 0.77 7.68
CA ARG A 215 2.53 0.12 7.51
C ARG A 215 3.60 1.15 7.16
N VAL A 216 4.61 1.27 8.04
CA VAL A 216 5.73 2.20 7.84
C VAL A 216 6.91 1.47 7.19
N ASP A 217 7.20 1.83 5.94
CA ASP A 217 8.43 1.48 5.23
C ASP A 217 9.29 2.75 5.11
N VAL A 218 10.58 2.69 5.43
CA VAL A 218 11.51 3.83 5.41
C VAL A 218 12.76 3.54 4.59
N ARG A 219 13.23 4.56 3.86
CA ARG A 219 14.49 4.52 3.11
C ARG A 219 15.40 5.63 3.61
N THR A 220 16.52 5.25 4.20
CA THR A 220 17.55 6.14 4.75
C THR A 220 18.87 5.97 3.97
N PRO A 221 19.91 6.78 4.23
CA PRO A 221 21.24 6.54 3.67
C PRO A 221 21.84 5.18 4.04
N GLU A 222 21.42 4.59 5.16
CA GLU A 222 21.88 3.28 5.65
C GLU A 222 21.20 2.10 4.94
N GLY A 223 20.01 2.31 4.39
CA GLY A 223 19.31 1.32 3.59
C GLY A 223 17.79 1.38 3.71
N ASP A 224 17.15 0.28 3.31
CA ASP A 224 15.71 0.10 3.36
C ASP A 224 15.31 -0.68 4.59
N HIS A 225 14.36 -0.14 5.34
CA HIS A 225 13.73 -0.82 6.45
C HIS A 225 12.22 -0.93 6.19
N VAL A 226 11.70 -2.15 6.23
CA VAL A 226 10.30 -2.44 5.91
C VAL A 226 9.54 -2.80 7.16
N ASN A 227 8.30 -2.30 7.26
CA ASN A 227 7.38 -2.54 8.37
C ASN A 227 8.00 -2.24 9.76
N VAL A 228 8.65 -1.07 9.88
CA VAL A 228 9.55 -0.76 11.00
C VAL A 228 8.88 -0.62 12.36
N CYS A 229 7.57 -0.30 12.39
CA CYS A 229 6.80 -0.19 13.62
C CYS A 229 6.51 -1.55 14.27
N GLU A 230 6.66 -2.65 13.51
CA GLU A 230 6.33 -3.98 13.98
C GLU A 230 7.51 -4.66 14.67
N ARG A 231 7.19 -5.70 15.44
CA ARG A 231 8.16 -6.39 16.32
C ARG A 231 8.25 -7.89 16.08
N GLY A 232 7.40 -8.46 15.24
CA GLY A 232 7.39 -9.89 14.96
C GLY A 232 8.59 -10.31 14.12
N ASP A 233 9.21 -11.41 14.52
CA ASP A 233 10.23 -12.07 13.72
C ASP A 233 9.57 -12.83 12.57
N ILE A 234 9.89 -12.42 11.33
CA ILE A 234 9.39 -13.04 10.10
C ILE A 234 9.64 -14.55 10.05
N ASP A 235 10.69 -15.02 10.71
CA ASP A 235 11.09 -16.43 10.69
C ASP A 235 10.43 -17.26 11.81
N ALA A 236 9.88 -16.62 12.84
CA ALA A 236 9.26 -17.25 14.02
C ALA A 236 7.75 -17.53 13.83
N VAL A 237 7.39 -18.25 12.76
CA VAL A 237 5.99 -18.63 12.48
C VAL A 237 5.55 -19.88 13.24
N SER A 238 4.28 -19.92 13.66
CA SER A 238 3.67 -21.11 14.26
C SER A 238 3.56 -22.24 13.24
N GLU A 239 3.89 -23.47 13.63
CA GLU A 239 3.81 -24.66 12.76
C GLU A 239 2.38 -24.92 12.25
N ASP A 240 1.36 -24.52 13.01
CA ASP A 240 -0.05 -24.67 12.68
C ASP A 240 -0.60 -23.52 11.80
N SER A 241 0.21 -22.49 11.49
CA SER A 241 -0.19 -21.37 10.63
C SER A 241 -0.05 -21.69 9.16
N VAL A 242 -0.93 -21.14 8.32
CA VAL A 242 -0.76 -21.13 6.84
C VAL A 242 0.59 -20.53 6.42
N ASP A 243 1.17 -19.65 7.24
CA ASP A 243 2.48 -19.03 6.99
C ASP A 243 3.64 -20.03 7.08
N ALA A 244 3.47 -21.14 7.79
CA ALA A 244 4.47 -22.22 7.84
C ALA A 244 4.58 -22.97 6.50
N LEU A 245 3.59 -22.83 5.61
CA LEU A 245 3.67 -23.36 4.24
C LEU A 245 4.56 -22.51 3.34
N LEU A 246 4.92 -21.28 3.73
CA LEU A 246 5.89 -20.47 3.02
C LEU A 246 7.31 -20.72 3.52
N THR A 247 8.23 -20.89 2.57
CA THR A 247 9.66 -20.88 2.85
C THR A 247 10.11 -19.53 3.43
N HIS A 248 11.28 -19.52 4.06
CA HIS A 248 11.93 -18.31 4.54
C HIS A 248 12.13 -17.24 3.43
N ALA A 249 12.37 -17.68 2.20
CA ALA A 249 12.55 -16.78 1.06
C ALA A 249 11.21 -16.16 0.61
N GLU A 250 10.15 -16.97 0.54
CA GLU A 250 8.81 -16.51 0.15
C GLU A 250 8.20 -15.56 1.19
N ARG A 251 8.42 -15.77 2.49
CA ARG A 251 7.99 -14.81 3.53
C ARG A 251 8.67 -13.45 3.35
N ARG A 252 9.98 -13.45 3.07
CA ARG A 252 10.73 -12.21 2.79
C ARG A 252 10.28 -11.56 1.48
N GLU A 253 9.97 -12.36 0.46
CA GLU A 253 9.39 -11.89 -0.80
C GLU A 253 8.05 -11.20 -0.53
N LEU A 254 7.14 -11.86 0.19
CA LEU A 254 5.84 -11.35 0.60
C LEU A 254 5.96 -10.04 1.39
N LEU A 255 6.85 -9.97 2.37
CA LEU A 255 7.06 -8.75 3.15
C LEU A 255 7.57 -7.60 2.28
N ARG A 256 8.50 -7.85 1.35
CA ARG A 256 9.10 -6.83 0.49
C ARG A 256 8.15 -6.36 -0.61
N HIS A 257 7.55 -7.29 -1.34
CA HIS A 257 6.67 -6.99 -2.47
C HIS A 257 5.24 -6.68 -2.04
N ARG A 258 4.87 -6.98 -0.78
CA ARG A 258 3.50 -6.99 -0.26
C ARG A 258 2.59 -8.02 -0.94
N CYS A 259 3.16 -8.91 -1.75
CA CYS A 259 2.50 -10.02 -2.42
C CYS A 259 3.56 -11.06 -2.80
N LEU A 260 3.12 -12.24 -3.21
CA LEU A 260 3.99 -13.22 -3.86
C LEU A 260 4.20 -12.80 -5.32
N VAL A 261 5.42 -12.96 -5.84
CA VAL A 261 5.73 -12.70 -7.26
C VAL A 261 5.94 -13.97 -8.07
N ARG A 262 5.98 -15.13 -7.42
CA ARG A 262 6.11 -16.45 -8.04
C ARG A 262 5.22 -17.46 -7.33
N MET A 263 4.83 -18.52 -8.03
CA MET A 263 4.09 -19.61 -7.38
C MET A 263 4.89 -20.17 -6.18
N PRO A 264 4.26 -20.30 -5.00
CA PRO A 264 4.93 -20.87 -3.85
C PRO A 264 5.26 -22.36 -4.03
N ASP A 265 6.32 -22.82 -3.40
CA ASP A 265 6.76 -24.23 -3.44
C ASP A 265 5.65 -25.19 -2.97
N ASN A 266 4.87 -24.78 -1.97
CA ASN A 266 3.78 -25.57 -1.39
C ASN A 266 2.38 -25.15 -1.90
N ALA A 267 2.27 -24.63 -3.12
CA ALA A 267 1.01 -24.11 -3.68
C ALA A 267 -0.18 -25.07 -3.59
N ALA A 268 0.03 -26.38 -3.76
CA ALA A 268 -1.04 -27.37 -3.64
C ALA A 268 -1.60 -27.44 -2.20
N ALA A 269 -0.73 -27.41 -1.19
CA ALA A 269 -1.16 -27.41 0.21
C ALA A 269 -1.86 -26.10 0.59
N LEU A 270 -1.39 -24.96 0.05
CA LEU A 270 -2.06 -23.67 0.23
C LEU A 270 -3.48 -23.68 -0.35
N ALA A 271 -3.67 -24.25 -1.55
CA ALA A 271 -4.98 -24.37 -2.18
C ALA A 271 -5.94 -25.26 -1.35
N ASP A 272 -5.46 -26.39 -0.82
CA ASP A 272 -6.26 -27.30 0.00
C ASP A 272 -6.69 -26.66 1.34
N MET A 273 -5.89 -25.74 1.89
CA MET A 273 -6.22 -25.02 3.13
C MET A 273 -7.24 -23.90 2.92
N ALA A 274 -7.22 -23.23 1.76
CA ALA A 274 -8.13 -22.14 1.43
C ALA A 274 -9.62 -22.56 1.44
N GLU A 275 -9.93 -23.84 1.25
CA GLU A 275 -11.30 -24.38 1.35
C GLU A 275 -11.80 -24.54 2.80
N ARG A 276 -10.89 -24.59 3.78
CA ARG A 276 -11.19 -24.85 5.20
C ARG A 276 -11.12 -23.61 6.07
N TRP A 277 -10.28 -22.65 5.66
CA TRP A 277 -10.13 -21.36 6.28
C TRP A 277 -10.01 -20.33 5.17
N PRO A 278 -10.78 -19.23 5.18
CA PRO A 278 -10.50 -18.11 4.30
C PRO A 278 -9.26 -17.36 4.83
N GLU A 279 -8.10 -18.04 4.86
CA GLU A 279 -6.87 -17.50 5.42
C GLU A 279 -5.99 -16.96 4.30
N TYR A 280 -5.96 -15.64 4.22
CA TYR A 280 -4.77 -14.95 3.75
C TYR A 280 -3.64 -15.18 4.76
N HIS A 281 -2.39 -15.10 4.29
CA HIS A 281 -1.22 -15.05 5.18
C HIS A 281 -1.39 -13.94 6.23
N PHE A 282 -0.74 -14.06 7.38
CA PHE A 282 -0.79 -13.01 8.41
C PHE A 282 0.56 -12.30 8.56
N PRO A 283 1.07 -11.63 7.51
CA PRO A 283 2.42 -11.07 7.53
C PRO A 283 2.51 -9.75 8.31
N PHE A 284 1.39 -9.28 8.87
CA PHE A 284 1.23 -7.91 9.34
C PHE A 284 2.19 -7.54 10.47
N GLU A 285 2.57 -8.48 11.31
CA GLU A 285 3.49 -8.27 12.43
C GLU A 285 4.97 -8.50 12.04
N TRP A 286 5.25 -8.95 10.81
CA TRP A 286 6.61 -9.34 10.41
C TRP A 286 7.51 -8.15 10.16
N ARG A 287 8.76 -8.27 10.59
CA ARG A 287 9.86 -7.35 10.26
C ARG A 287 11.08 -8.15 9.78
N LEU A 288 11.90 -7.52 8.93
CA LEU A 288 13.22 -8.07 8.62
C LEU A 288 14.17 -7.91 9.82
N PRO A 289 15.06 -8.89 10.07
CA PRO A 289 16.07 -8.80 11.12
C PRO A 289 17.06 -7.66 10.90
#